data_AF-A0A2E5ES40-F1
#
_entry.id   AF-A0A2E5ES40-F1
#
_cell.length_a   1.000
_cell.length_b   1.000
_cell.length_c   1.000
_cell.angle_alpha   90.00
_cell.angle_beta   90.00
_cell.angle_gamma   90.00
#
_symmetry.space_group_name_H-M   'P 1'
#
loop_
_entity.id
_entity.type
_entity.pdbx_description
1 polymer ?
#
loop_
_entity_poly.entity_id
_entity_poly.type
_entity_poly.pdbx_seq_one_letter_code
_entity_poly.pdbx_strand_id
1 'polypeptide(L)'
;MTTLVQVIRAHVVQANENYAKLRARVAEKAATANNGKEPTIDCYGRLHAPCDGYFWEDTTYQGGAYLPFSEEFYEQLELMTGRVRTANSRRFAYSVRLKSTTKEIEELSACIGDYGVVERGRIWDDGESRYAYIKTNQKSLSDLIHTYEQERAAARKAAREAELAKLKELKGTAPEGRVTVKGTLIMTKDVHGQSFSYYDSGITTKMLVELENKSTVWGTLPTKIYDAEKGDTVEFTATFEHAKDDDTHAFFKRPSKPSILQRAETA
;
A
#
# COMPACT_ATOMS: atom_id res chain seq x y z
N MET A 1 2.94 5.76 -16.05
CA MET A 1 3.40 5.39 -14.69
C MET A 1 4.09 4.05 -14.79
N THR A 2 5.30 3.93 -14.24
CA THR A 2 6.01 2.65 -14.13
C THR A 2 5.21 1.70 -13.24
N THR A 3 5.05 0.45 -13.63
CA THR A 3 4.33 -0.56 -12.81
C THR A 3 5.29 -1.23 -11.83
N LEU A 4 4.76 -1.82 -10.75
CA LEU A 4 5.56 -2.57 -9.79
C LEU A 4 6.32 -3.73 -10.47
N VAL A 5 5.68 -4.41 -11.42
CA VAL A 5 6.30 -5.48 -12.22
C VAL A 5 7.54 -4.97 -12.97
N GLN A 6 7.48 -3.78 -13.56
CA GLN A 6 8.62 -3.19 -14.26
C GLN A 6 9.74 -2.82 -13.28
N VAL A 7 9.39 -2.27 -12.11
CA VAL A 7 10.34 -1.91 -11.05
C VAL A 7 11.09 -3.16 -10.53
N ILE A 8 10.37 -4.22 -10.20
CA ILE A 8 10.98 -5.48 -9.74
C ILE A 8 11.82 -6.12 -10.84
N ARG A 9 11.33 -6.13 -12.08
CA ARG A 9 12.08 -6.68 -13.22
C ARG A 9 13.42 -5.97 -13.42
N ALA A 10 13.44 -4.64 -13.36
CA ALA A 10 14.66 -3.87 -13.48
C ALA A 10 15.66 -4.21 -12.36
N HIS A 11 15.18 -4.32 -11.12
CA HIS A 11 15.99 -4.72 -9.97
C HIS A 11 16.60 -6.12 -10.15
N VAL A 12 15.80 -7.09 -10.60
CA VAL A 12 16.25 -8.48 -10.86
C VAL A 12 17.30 -8.52 -11.97
N VAL A 13 17.11 -7.78 -13.06
CA VAL A 13 18.11 -7.68 -14.14
C VAL A 13 19.41 -7.11 -13.60
N GLN A 14 19.35 -6.00 -12.84
CA GLN A 14 20.54 -5.38 -12.27
C GLN A 14 21.28 -6.30 -11.29
N ALA A 15 20.55 -7.04 -10.45
CA ALA A 15 21.13 -8.01 -9.52
C ALA A 15 21.84 -9.17 -10.27
N ASN A 16 21.24 -9.67 -11.35
CA ASN A 16 21.86 -10.68 -12.20
C ASN A 16 23.14 -10.17 -12.88
N GLU A 17 23.15 -8.94 -13.40
CA GLU A 17 24.33 -8.33 -13.99
C GLU A 17 25.46 -8.14 -12.97
N ASN A 18 25.12 -7.70 -11.76
CA ASN A 18 26.09 -7.54 -10.68
C ASN A 18 26.68 -8.89 -10.27
N TYR A 19 25.84 -9.94 -10.19
CA TYR A 19 26.31 -11.32 -9.95
C TYR A 19 27.26 -11.81 -11.05
N ALA A 20 26.94 -11.54 -12.32
CA ALA A 20 27.77 -11.93 -13.45
C ALA A 20 29.15 -11.22 -13.43
N LYS A 21 29.17 -9.90 -13.15
CA LYS A 21 30.42 -9.14 -12.99
C LYS A 21 31.28 -9.67 -11.85
N LEU A 22 30.66 -10.02 -10.72
CA LEU A 22 31.36 -10.62 -9.59
C LEU A 22 31.99 -11.96 -9.96
N ARG A 23 31.21 -12.84 -10.62
CA ARG A 23 31.69 -14.14 -11.10
C ARG A 23 32.88 -13.99 -12.05
N ALA A 24 32.83 -13.03 -12.97
CA ALA A 24 33.93 -12.75 -13.89
C ALA A 24 35.21 -12.33 -13.14
N ARG A 25 35.10 -11.41 -12.16
CA ARG A 25 36.24 -10.97 -11.33
C ARG A 25 36.86 -12.13 -10.54
N VAL A 26 36.02 -13.00 -9.99
CA VAL A 26 36.45 -14.20 -9.25
C VAL A 26 37.17 -15.19 -10.16
N ALA A 27 36.60 -15.44 -11.35
CA ALA A 27 37.19 -16.35 -12.34
C ALA A 27 38.54 -15.82 -12.86
N GLU A 28 38.66 -14.52 -13.11
CA GLU A 28 39.92 -13.88 -13.52
C GLU A 28 41.00 -14.05 -12.43
N LYS A 29 40.68 -13.70 -11.18
CA LYS A 29 41.61 -13.87 -10.05
C LYS A 29 42.07 -15.33 -9.88
N ALA A 30 41.12 -16.26 -9.98
CA ALA A 30 41.39 -17.68 -9.94
C ALA A 30 42.30 -18.15 -11.07
N ALA A 31 42.04 -17.71 -12.30
CA ALA A 31 42.78 -18.12 -13.50
C ALA A 31 44.26 -17.71 -13.44
N THR A 32 44.54 -16.48 -12.99
CA THR A 32 45.92 -15.97 -12.85
C THR A 32 46.75 -16.79 -11.87
N ALA A 33 46.16 -17.21 -10.75
CA ALA A 33 46.90 -17.89 -9.69
C ALA A 33 46.88 -19.43 -9.80
N ASN A 34 46.00 -20.02 -10.63
CA ASN A 34 45.74 -21.46 -10.65
C ASN A 34 45.72 -22.09 -12.04
N ASN A 35 46.54 -21.59 -12.98
CA ASN A 35 46.65 -22.13 -14.35
C ASN A 35 45.28 -22.24 -15.05
N GLY A 36 44.43 -21.23 -14.90
CA GLY A 36 43.10 -21.20 -15.53
C GLY A 36 42.00 -22.03 -14.85
N LYS A 37 42.26 -22.65 -13.68
CA LYS A 37 41.24 -23.41 -12.96
C LYS A 37 40.34 -22.50 -12.13
N GLU A 38 39.04 -22.49 -12.44
CA GLU A 38 38.02 -21.81 -11.64
C GLU A 38 37.64 -22.60 -10.36
N PRO A 39 37.22 -21.89 -9.29
CA PRO A 39 36.71 -22.53 -8.09
C PRO A 39 35.33 -23.15 -8.32
N THR A 40 35.04 -24.24 -7.61
CA THR A 40 33.71 -24.86 -7.62
C THR A 40 32.77 -24.13 -6.66
N ILE A 41 31.47 -24.12 -6.97
CA ILE A 41 30.44 -23.55 -6.10
C ILE A 41 29.59 -24.67 -5.53
N ASP A 42 29.41 -24.70 -4.21
CA ASP A 42 28.45 -25.60 -3.57
C ASP A 42 26.99 -25.11 -3.74
N CYS A 43 26.04 -25.91 -3.23
CA CYS A 43 24.61 -25.54 -3.25
C CYS A 43 24.26 -24.32 -2.37
N TYR A 44 25.23 -23.78 -1.61
CA TYR A 44 25.10 -22.59 -0.78
C TYR A 44 25.77 -21.36 -1.40
N GLY A 45 26.28 -21.44 -2.64
CA GLY A 45 26.95 -20.32 -3.30
C GLY A 45 28.38 -20.08 -2.81
N ARG A 46 28.94 -20.98 -1.99
CA ARG A 46 30.28 -20.86 -1.42
C ARG A 46 31.31 -21.42 -2.38
N LEU A 47 32.47 -20.79 -2.43
CA LEU A 47 33.58 -21.25 -3.28
C LEU A 47 34.39 -22.34 -2.58
N HIS A 48 34.80 -23.33 -3.36
CA HIS A 48 35.65 -24.42 -2.94
C HIS A 48 36.80 -24.63 -3.92
N ALA A 49 37.94 -25.06 -3.39
CA ALA A 49 39.09 -25.44 -4.17
C ALA A 49 38.73 -26.66 -5.06
N PRO A 50 38.95 -26.62 -6.38
CA PRO A 50 38.65 -27.73 -7.28
C PRO A 50 39.66 -28.88 -7.19
N CYS A 51 40.87 -28.63 -6.68
CA CYS A 51 41.95 -29.61 -6.59
C CYS A 51 42.92 -29.27 -5.46
N ASP A 52 43.77 -30.23 -5.11
CA ASP A 52 44.88 -29.98 -4.19
C ASP A 52 45.86 -28.96 -4.78
N GLY A 53 46.45 -28.15 -3.90
CA GLY A 53 47.40 -27.13 -4.30
C GLY A 53 46.76 -25.85 -4.84
N TYR A 54 45.44 -25.66 -4.66
CA TYR A 54 44.74 -24.49 -5.18
C TYR A 54 45.08 -23.24 -4.38
N PHE A 55 45.66 -22.25 -5.02
CA PHE A 55 46.08 -20.99 -4.42
C PHE A 55 44.93 -19.98 -4.40
N TRP A 56 44.66 -19.41 -3.24
CA TRP A 56 43.58 -18.45 -3.06
C TRP A 56 43.94 -17.41 -1.99
N GLU A 57 43.74 -16.13 -2.33
CA GLU A 57 44.32 -14.99 -1.61
C GLU A 57 45.84 -15.18 -1.44
N ASP A 58 46.30 -15.59 -0.26
CA ASP A 58 47.72 -15.77 0.06
C ASP A 58 48.04 -17.17 0.62
N THR A 59 47.20 -18.16 0.33
CA THR A 59 47.34 -19.51 0.90
C THR A 59 46.93 -20.60 -0.08
N THR A 60 47.53 -21.77 0.08
CA THR A 60 47.25 -22.97 -0.70
C THR A 60 46.24 -23.87 0.03
N TYR A 61 45.24 -24.35 -0.70
CA TYR A 61 44.14 -25.15 -0.20
C TYR A 61 44.17 -26.56 -0.80
N GLN A 62 43.63 -27.53 -0.03
CA GLN A 62 43.34 -28.87 -0.53
C GLN A 62 42.04 -28.90 -1.32
N GLY A 63 41.88 -29.89 -2.20
CA GLY A 63 40.67 -30.10 -2.97
C GLY A 63 39.44 -30.22 -2.09
N GLY A 64 38.38 -29.49 -2.44
CA GLY A 64 37.12 -29.41 -1.68
C GLY A 64 37.16 -28.44 -0.50
N ALA A 65 38.31 -27.89 -0.12
CA ALA A 65 38.39 -26.92 0.98
C ALA A 65 37.64 -25.63 0.63
N TYR A 66 36.96 -25.08 1.63
CA TYR A 66 36.26 -23.80 1.51
C TYR A 66 37.26 -22.66 1.28
N LEU A 67 36.97 -21.82 0.28
CA LEU A 67 37.76 -20.64 -0.05
C LEU A 67 37.11 -19.42 0.62
N PRO A 68 37.69 -18.89 1.71
CA PRO A 68 37.16 -17.71 2.35
C PRO A 68 37.42 -16.49 1.45
N PHE A 69 36.40 -15.67 1.26
CA PHE A 69 36.64 -14.28 0.93
C PHE A 69 36.73 -13.42 2.20
N SER A 70 37.20 -12.18 2.05
CA SER A 70 37.01 -11.15 3.07
C SER A 70 35.53 -10.96 3.40
N GLU A 71 35.23 -10.59 4.64
CA GLU A 71 33.87 -10.29 5.10
C GLU A 71 33.17 -9.26 4.19
N GLU A 72 33.92 -8.27 3.73
CA GLU A 72 33.50 -7.23 2.77
C GLU A 72 33.01 -7.81 1.43
N PHE A 73 33.60 -8.92 0.95
CA PHE A 73 33.12 -9.59 -0.26
C PHE A 73 31.79 -10.30 -0.02
N TYR A 74 31.59 -10.92 1.14
CA TYR A 74 30.32 -11.55 1.48
C TYR A 74 29.22 -10.51 1.67
N GLU A 75 29.53 -9.37 2.29
CA GLU A 75 28.64 -8.22 2.37
C GLU A 75 28.29 -7.70 0.97
N GLN A 76 29.28 -7.54 0.08
CA GLN A 76 29.04 -7.16 -1.31
C GLN A 76 28.20 -8.20 -2.07
N LEU A 77 28.45 -9.50 -1.86
CA LEU A 77 27.70 -10.58 -2.50
C LEU A 77 26.25 -10.62 -1.97
N GLU A 78 26.03 -10.37 -0.69
CA GLU A 78 24.71 -10.23 -0.08
C GLU A 78 23.98 -8.98 -0.60
N LEU A 79 24.66 -7.83 -0.70
CA LEU A 79 24.14 -6.58 -1.27
C LEU A 79 23.82 -6.68 -2.77
N MET A 80 24.68 -7.34 -3.56
CA MET A 80 24.59 -7.38 -5.01
C MET A 80 23.69 -8.50 -5.55
N THR A 81 23.57 -9.59 -4.81
CA THR A 81 23.01 -10.85 -5.34
C THR A 81 21.85 -11.33 -4.49
N GLY A 82 21.85 -11.00 -3.19
CA GLY A 82 20.83 -11.34 -2.20
C GLY A 82 20.20 -12.72 -2.35
N ARG A 83 20.97 -13.70 -2.81
CA ARG A 83 20.56 -15.11 -2.89
C ARG A 83 20.53 -15.65 -1.47
N VAL A 84 19.39 -16.25 -1.10
CA VAL A 84 19.20 -16.84 0.22
C VAL A 84 20.24 -17.91 0.48
N ARG A 85 20.96 -17.77 1.59
CA ARG A 85 22.11 -18.59 2.00
C ARG A 85 21.78 -20.06 2.35
N THR A 86 20.61 -20.59 2.03
CA THR A 86 20.26 -22.00 2.32
C THR A 86 19.21 -22.54 1.36
N ALA A 87 19.54 -23.60 0.63
CA ALA A 87 18.62 -24.36 -0.24
C ALA A 87 17.45 -25.05 0.52
N ASN A 88 17.42 -25.01 1.85
CA ASN A 88 16.46 -25.76 2.67
C ASN A 88 15.71 -24.96 3.74
N SER A 89 15.89 -23.64 3.85
CA SER A 89 15.06 -22.84 4.75
C SER A 89 14.21 -21.85 3.94
N ARG A 90 12.89 -22.11 3.85
CA ARG A 90 11.89 -21.14 3.36
C ARG A 90 11.69 -20.00 4.36
N ARG A 91 12.74 -19.61 5.09
CA ARG A 91 12.72 -18.48 6.02
C ARG A 91 13.01 -17.25 5.18
N PHE A 92 11.96 -16.45 4.96
CA PHE A 92 12.07 -15.13 4.39
C PHE A 92 12.17 -14.11 5.53
N ALA A 93 13.20 -13.28 5.50
CA ALA A 93 13.43 -12.21 6.46
C ALA A 93 12.46 -11.04 6.24
N TYR A 94 12.03 -10.83 4.99
CA TYR A 94 11.17 -9.72 4.62
C TYR A 94 9.88 -10.22 3.95
N SER A 95 8.77 -9.54 4.24
CA SER A 95 7.46 -9.82 3.68
C SER A 95 6.70 -8.52 3.48
N VAL A 96 6.29 -8.24 2.24
CA VAL A 96 5.47 -7.09 1.89
C VAL A 96 4.09 -7.57 1.42
N ARG A 97 3.04 -6.86 1.84
CA ARG A 97 1.66 -7.15 1.45
C ARG A 97 1.06 -5.94 0.73
N LEU A 98 0.50 -6.17 -0.46
CA LEU A 98 -0.15 -5.12 -1.25
C LEU A 98 -1.40 -5.64 -1.96
N LYS A 99 -2.36 -4.74 -2.25
CA LYS A 99 -3.61 -5.08 -2.96
C LYS A 99 -3.34 -5.07 -4.47
N SER A 100 -3.59 -6.19 -5.13
CA SER A 100 -3.33 -6.43 -6.56
C SER A 100 -4.40 -7.30 -7.20
N THR A 101 -4.38 -7.37 -8.53
CA THR A 101 -5.20 -8.29 -9.32
C THR A 101 -4.52 -9.65 -9.46
N THR A 102 -5.27 -10.67 -9.87
CA THR A 102 -4.71 -12.00 -10.17
C THR A 102 -3.60 -11.94 -11.22
N LYS A 103 -3.84 -11.18 -12.31
CA LYS A 103 -2.89 -11.01 -13.40
C LYS A 103 -1.59 -10.36 -12.93
N GLU A 104 -1.68 -9.29 -12.13
CA GLU A 104 -0.49 -8.62 -11.59
C GLU A 104 0.31 -9.56 -10.69
N ILE A 105 -0.35 -10.38 -9.87
CA ILE A 105 0.32 -11.38 -9.01
C ILE A 105 1.07 -12.43 -9.84
N GLU A 106 0.49 -12.91 -10.93
CA GLU A 106 1.14 -13.86 -11.84
C GLU A 106 2.37 -13.23 -12.51
N GLU A 107 2.26 -11.98 -12.96
CA GLU A 107 3.37 -11.23 -13.53
C GLU A 107 4.49 -10.97 -12.50
N LEU A 108 4.13 -10.63 -11.25
CA LEU A 108 5.07 -10.46 -10.14
C LEU A 108 5.78 -11.77 -9.80
N SER A 109 5.04 -12.87 -9.74
CA SER A 109 5.59 -14.20 -9.49
C SER A 109 6.57 -14.62 -10.60
N ALA A 110 6.23 -14.33 -11.86
CA ALA A 110 7.10 -14.62 -12.99
C ALA A 110 8.38 -13.75 -13.00
N CYS A 111 8.30 -12.49 -12.57
CA CYS A 111 9.46 -11.60 -12.59
C CYS A 111 10.40 -11.73 -11.38
N ILE A 112 9.89 -12.15 -10.21
CA ILE A 112 10.72 -12.22 -9.00
C ILE A 112 11.74 -13.37 -9.05
N GLY A 113 11.41 -14.47 -9.73
CA GLY A 113 12.31 -15.61 -9.91
C GLY A 113 12.92 -16.13 -8.60
N ASP A 114 14.23 -16.39 -8.60
CA ASP A 114 14.99 -16.90 -7.44
C ASP A 114 15.13 -15.90 -6.29
N TYR A 115 14.70 -14.65 -6.48
CA TYR A 115 14.88 -13.56 -5.52
C TYR A 115 13.78 -13.51 -4.46
N GLY A 116 12.72 -14.28 -4.60
CA GLY A 116 11.62 -14.31 -3.64
C GLY A 116 10.48 -15.21 -4.07
N VAL A 117 9.39 -15.13 -3.33
CA VAL A 117 8.15 -15.85 -3.62
C VAL A 117 6.99 -14.88 -3.52
N VAL A 118 6.03 -15.01 -4.45
CA VAL A 118 4.76 -14.27 -4.40
C VAL A 118 3.64 -15.24 -4.07
N GLU A 119 3.00 -15.05 -2.92
CA GLU A 119 1.81 -15.81 -2.52
C GLU A 119 0.55 -14.97 -2.71
N ARG A 120 -0.57 -15.65 -2.98
CA ARG A 120 -1.88 -15.04 -3.20
C ARG A 120 -2.77 -15.16 -1.96
N GLY A 121 -3.41 -14.07 -1.59
CA GLY A 121 -4.45 -14.03 -0.56
C GLY A 121 -5.84 -14.38 -1.10
N ARG A 122 -6.84 -14.21 -0.23
CA ARG A 122 -8.26 -14.37 -0.56
C ARG A 122 -8.73 -13.28 -1.55
N ILE A 123 -9.62 -13.66 -2.45
CA ILE A 123 -10.36 -12.74 -3.34
C ILE A 123 -11.39 -11.96 -2.52
N TRP A 124 -11.49 -10.67 -2.78
CA TRP A 124 -12.43 -9.77 -2.14
C TRP A 124 -13.79 -9.79 -2.85
N ASP A 125 -14.77 -9.08 -2.29
CA ASP A 125 -16.15 -9.05 -2.80
C ASP A 125 -16.26 -8.42 -4.20
N ASP A 126 -15.20 -7.74 -4.67
CA ASP A 126 -15.09 -7.21 -6.03
C ASP A 126 -14.74 -8.29 -7.08
N GLY A 127 -14.48 -9.53 -6.66
CA GLY A 127 -14.23 -10.67 -7.55
C GLY A 127 -12.84 -10.69 -8.22
N GLU A 128 -12.09 -9.59 -8.16
CA GLU A 128 -10.82 -9.43 -8.88
C GLU A 128 -9.64 -9.15 -7.94
N SER A 129 -9.85 -8.32 -6.92
CA SER A 129 -8.77 -7.90 -6.04
C SER A 129 -8.43 -8.96 -5.01
N ARG A 130 -7.15 -9.06 -4.68
CA ARG A 130 -6.63 -9.86 -3.58
C ARG A 130 -5.32 -9.28 -3.05
N TYR A 131 -4.85 -9.81 -1.93
CA TYR A 131 -3.51 -9.48 -1.46
C TYR A 131 -2.47 -10.30 -2.23
N ALA A 132 -1.40 -9.63 -2.65
CA ALA A 132 -0.12 -10.23 -3.00
C ALA A 132 0.78 -10.19 -1.75
N TYR A 133 1.36 -11.33 -1.38
CA TYR A 133 2.38 -11.43 -0.34
C TYR A 133 3.71 -11.71 -1.00
N ILE A 134 4.56 -10.68 -1.10
CA ILE A 134 5.89 -10.80 -1.67
C ILE A 134 6.87 -11.05 -0.54
N LYS A 135 7.48 -12.22 -0.54
CA LYS A 135 8.44 -12.65 0.47
C LYS A 135 9.83 -12.75 -0.15
N THR A 136 10.82 -12.17 0.50
CA THR A 136 12.20 -12.14 0.01
C THR A 136 13.18 -12.10 1.18
N ASN A 137 14.44 -12.48 0.92
CA ASN A 137 15.55 -12.20 1.83
C ASN A 137 16.36 -10.98 1.38
N GLN A 138 16.00 -10.36 0.25
CA GLN A 138 16.63 -9.13 -0.21
C GLN A 138 16.00 -7.91 0.45
N LYS A 139 16.75 -7.26 1.33
CA LYS A 139 16.33 -5.99 1.93
C LYS A 139 16.10 -4.93 0.85
N SER A 140 17.00 -4.83 -0.13
CA SER A 140 16.91 -3.86 -1.23
C SER A 140 15.62 -4.02 -2.05
N LEU A 141 15.23 -5.26 -2.39
CA LEU A 141 13.96 -5.54 -3.06
C LEU A 141 12.76 -5.18 -2.16
N SER A 142 12.82 -5.49 -0.87
CA SER A 142 11.75 -5.13 0.08
C SER A 142 11.58 -3.61 0.18
N ASP A 143 12.67 -2.87 0.33
CA ASP A 143 12.69 -1.40 0.42
C ASP A 143 12.17 -0.75 -0.87
N LEU A 144 12.54 -1.31 -2.03
CA LEU A 144 12.06 -0.89 -3.34
C LEU A 144 10.54 -1.01 -3.44
N ILE A 145 9.96 -2.14 -3.02
CA ILE A 145 8.50 -2.36 -3.02
C ILE A 145 7.81 -1.39 -2.05
N HIS A 146 8.38 -1.16 -0.86
CA HIS A 146 7.83 -0.18 0.09
C HIS A 146 7.82 1.23 -0.47
N THR A 147 8.91 1.65 -1.11
CA THR A 147 9.05 2.99 -1.71
C THR A 147 8.00 3.18 -2.81
N TYR A 148 7.86 2.20 -3.71
CA TYR A 148 6.85 2.22 -4.76
C TYR A 148 5.42 2.37 -4.20
N GLU A 149 5.06 1.61 -3.16
CA GLU A 149 3.73 1.70 -2.56
C GLU A 149 3.50 3.03 -1.83
N GLN A 150 4.53 3.62 -1.22
CA GLN A 150 4.46 4.95 -0.61
C GLN A 150 4.19 6.03 -1.67
N GLU A 151 4.91 6.00 -2.79
CA GLU A 151 4.71 6.93 -3.92
C GLU A 151 3.30 6.79 -4.52
N ARG A 152 2.85 5.54 -4.70
CA ARG A 152 1.50 5.24 -5.19
C ARG A 152 0.41 5.74 -4.24
N ALA A 153 0.60 5.59 -2.92
CA ALA A 153 -0.31 6.09 -1.91
C ALA A 153 -0.34 7.62 -1.88
N ALA A 154 0.82 8.28 -1.98
CA ALA A 154 0.93 9.73 -2.06
C ALA A 154 0.23 10.28 -3.31
N ALA A 155 0.41 9.64 -4.48
CA ALA A 155 -0.27 10.03 -5.72
C ALA A 155 -1.80 9.90 -5.61
N ARG A 156 -2.30 8.81 -5.00
CA ARG A 156 -3.75 8.63 -4.75
C ARG A 156 -4.30 9.69 -3.81
N LYS A 157 -3.56 10.02 -2.74
CA LYS A 157 -3.94 11.08 -1.80
C LYS A 157 -4.00 12.43 -2.50
N ALA A 158 -2.97 12.78 -3.26
CA ALA A 158 -2.92 14.03 -4.02
C ALA A 158 -4.06 14.14 -5.05
N ALA A 159 -4.37 13.04 -5.77
CA ALA A 159 -5.49 13.02 -6.70
C ALA A 159 -6.84 13.24 -6.00
N ARG A 160 -7.05 12.62 -4.84
CA ARG A 160 -8.26 12.82 -4.02
C ARG A 160 -8.36 14.24 -3.49
N GLU A 161 -7.25 14.82 -3.03
CA GLU A 161 -7.22 16.21 -2.55
C GLU A 161 -7.51 17.19 -3.70
N ALA A 162 -6.97 16.96 -4.90
CA ALA A 162 -7.26 17.76 -6.08
C ALA A 162 -8.74 17.67 -6.51
N GLU A 163 -9.35 16.48 -6.42
CA GLU A 163 -10.78 16.30 -6.68
C GLU A 163 -11.64 17.03 -5.64
N LEU A 164 -11.29 16.90 -4.35
CA LEU A 164 -11.97 17.61 -3.27
C LEU A 164 -11.83 19.13 -3.40
N ALA A 165 -10.68 19.64 -3.84
CA ALA A 165 -10.47 21.06 -4.10
C ALA A 165 -11.37 21.57 -5.23
N LYS A 166 -11.45 20.84 -6.35
CA LYS A 166 -12.39 21.16 -7.45
C LYS A 166 -13.85 21.15 -7.01
N LEU A 167 -14.21 20.17 -6.17
CA LEU A 167 -15.56 20.11 -5.59
C LEU A 167 -15.81 21.30 -4.66
N LYS A 168 -14.82 21.73 -3.87
CA LYS A 168 -14.92 22.89 -2.99
C LYS A 168 -15.15 24.19 -3.76
N GLU A 169 -14.50 24.37 -4.92
CA GLU A 169 -14.71 25.55 -5.79
C GLU A 169 -16.14 25.67 -6.33
N LEU A 170 -16.87 24.56 -6.45
CA LEU A 170 -18.27 24.55 -6.87
C LEU A 170 -19.25 24.88 -5.73
N LYS A 171 -18.80 24.87 -4.48
CA LYS A 171 -19.65 25.11 -3.32
C LYS A 171 -19.68 26.59 -2.97
N GLY A 172 -20.89 27.12 -2.79
CA GLY A 172 -21.09 28.41 -2.16
C GLY A 172 -20.85 28.36 -0.65
N THR A 173 -20.92 29.52 -0.01
CA THR A 173 -20.83 29.67 1.44
C THR A 173 -22.03 28.99 2.13
N ALA A 174 -21.75 28.19 3.15
CA ALA A 174 -22.74 27.54 3.99
C ALA A 174 -23.48 28.57 4.85
N PRO A 175 -24.72 28.30 5.28
CA PRO A 175 -25.48 29.20 6.14
C PRO A 175 -24.80 29.34 7.51
N GLU A 176 -24.99 30.51 8.14
CA GLU A 176 -24.54 30.80 9.50
C GLU A 176 -25.72 31.35 10.32
N GLY A 177 -25.74 31.06 11.62
CA GLY A 177 -26.79 31.50 12.53
C GLY A 177 -28.08 30.71 12.37
N ARG A 178 -29.21 31.24 12.84
CA ARG A 178 -30.49 30.53 12.84
C ARG A 178 -31.28 30.79 11.56
N VAL A 179 -31.30 29.80 10.66
CA VAL A 179 -31.89 29.94 9.31
C VAL A 179 -32.73 28.70 8.96
N THR A 180 -33.70 28.85 8.08
CA THR A 180 -34.41 27.73 7.44
C THR A 180 -33.71 27.37 6.15
N VAL A 181 -33.35 26.10 5.99
CA VAL A 181 -32.64 25.60 4.81
C VAL A 181 -33.45 24.51 4.13
N LYS A 182 -33.28 24.42 2.81
CA LYS A 182 -33.82 23.36 1.95
C LYS A 182 -32.65 22.69 1.23
N GLY A 183 -32.64 21.36 1.19
CA GLY A 183 -31.59 20.61 0.52
C GLY A 183 -31.89 19.12 0.37
N THR A 184 -30.97 18.42 -0.27
CA THR A 184 -31.06 16.98 -0.55
C THR A 184 -30.28 16.19 0.49
N LEU A 185 -30.89 15.15 1.04
CA LEU A 185 -30.26 14.24 2.00
C LEU A 185 -29.25 13.33 1.26
N ILE A 186 -27.95 13.54 1.51
CA ILE A 186 -26.86 12.80 0.83
C ILE A 186 -26.53 11.50 1.55
N MET A 187 -26.55 11.52 2.87
CA MET A 187 -26.31 10.33 3.68
C MET A 187 -26.85 10.50 5.10
N THR A 188 -27.15 9.37 5.72
CA THR A 188 -27.33 9.23 7.16
C THR A 188 -26.20 8.40 7.74
N LYS A 189 -25.83 8.65 9.00
CA LYS A 189 -24.79 7.89 9.71
C LYS A 189 -25.14 7.77 11.16
N ASP A 190 -25.16 6.54 11.66
CA ASP A 190 -25.28 6.30 13.09
C ASP A 190 -23.96 6.59 13.79
N VAL A 191 -24.03 7.44 14.82
CA VAL A 191 -22.90 7.81 15.66
C VAL A 191 -23.19 7.34 17.07
N HIS A 192 -22.28 6.55 17.63
CA HIS A 192 -22.36 6.09 19.01
C HIS A 192 -21.86 7.23 19.92
N GLY A 193 -22.76 7.76 20.74
CA GLY A 193 -22.48 8.70 21.81
C GLY A 193 -22.30 8.01 23.16
N GLN A 194 -22.10 8.81 24.21
CA GLN A 194 -22.17 8.31 25.58
C GLN A 194 -23.63 7.99 25.92
N SER A 195 -23.87 6.74 26.32
CA SER A 195 -25.14 6.31 26.90
C SER A 195 -25.24 6.84 28.33
N PHE A 196 -26.32 7.55 28.64
CA PHE A 196 -26.57 8.09 29.99
C PHE A 196 -27.53 7.23 30.82
N SER A 197 -27.95 6.07 30.29
CA SER A 197 -28.95 5.18 30.91
C SER A 197 -28.83 3.75 30.39
N TYR A 198 -29.17 2.76 31.23
CA TYR A 198 -29.19 1.34 30.84
C TYR A 198 -30.08 1.03 29.62
N TYR A 199 -31.08 1.85 29.34
CA TYR A 199 -31.99 1.71 28.19
C TYR A 199 -31.68 2.65 27.02
N ASP A 200 -30.66 3.50 27.16
CA ASP A 200 -30.22 4.40 26.10
C ASP A 200 -29.10 3.70 25.31
N SER A 201 -29.37 3.38 24.04
CA SER A 201 -28.37 2.79 23.16
C SER A 201 -27.19 3.75 22.91
N GLY A 202 -27.33 5.03 23.24
CA GLY A 202 -26.37 6.08 22.93
C GLY A 202 -26.26 6.33 21.44
N ILE A 203 -27.09 5.71 20.59
CA ILE A 203 -26.99 5.83 19.14
C ILE A 203 -27.76 7.07 18.70
N THR A 204 -27.07 8.00 18.03
CA THR A 204 -27.68 9.16 17.40
C THR A 204 -27.42 9.13 15.91
N THR A 205 -28.48 9.13 15.11
CA THR A 205 -28.38 9.24 13.65
C THR A 205 -28.09 10.69 13.26
N LYS A 206 -27.01 10.88 12.50
CA LYS A 206 -26.62 12.14 11.88
C LYS A 206 -27.02 12.15 10.41
N MET A 207 -27.24 13.33 9.87
CA MET A 207 -27.54 13.54 8.45
C MET A 207 -26.60 14.57 7.81
N LEU A 208 -26.22 14.31 6.55
CA LEU A 208 -25.56 15.26 5.66
C LEU A 208 -26.55 15.74 4.62
N VAL A 209 -26.78 17.05 4.54
CA VAL A 209 -27.68 17.65 3.56
C VAL A 209 -26.88 18.57 2.64
N GLU A 210 -27.04 18.41 1.33
CA GLU A 210 -26.50 19.32 0.31
C GLU A 210 -27.54 20.39 -0.02
N LEU A 211 -27.15 21.66 0.07
CA LEU A 211 -28.01 22.80 -0.24
C LEU A 211 -27.96 23.15 -1.74
N GLU A 212 -28.83 24.06 -2.17
CA GLU A 212 -28.92 24.51 -3.57
C GLU A 212 -27.58 25.07 -4.11
N ASN A 213 -26.84 25.80 -3.28
CA ASN A 213 -25.52 26.34 -3.61
C ASN A 213 -24.38 25.32 -3.48
N LYS A 214 -24.69 24.02 -3.37
CA LYS A 214 -23.74 22.91 -3.17
C LYS A 214 -22.96 22.93 -1.86
N SER A 215 -23.19 23.92 -0.98
CA SER A 215 -22.71 23.85 0.40
C SER A 215 -23.37 22.70 1.14
N THR A 216 -22.74 22.25 2.22
CA THR A 216 -23.19 21.07 2.94
C THR A 216 -23.40 21.37 4.41
N VAL A 217 -24.43 20.75 5.01
CA VAL A 217 -24.73 20.91 6.43
C VAL A 217 -24.82 19.56 7.13
N TRP A 218 -24.22 19.45 8.31
CA TRP A 218 -24.16 18.22 9.10
C TRP A 218 -24.72 18.40 10.51
N GLY A 219 -25.53 17.44 10.95
CA GLY A 219 -26.10 17.49 12.30
C GLY A 219 -27.01 16.30 12.59
N THR A 220 -27.76 16.37 13.68
CA THR A 220 -28.65 15.28 14.11
C THR A 220 -29.88 15.19 13.21
N LEU A 221 -30.22 13.98 12.77
CA LEU A 221 -31.46 13.70 12.05
C LEU A 221 -32.65 13.90 13.01
N PRO A 222 -33.59 14.82 12.71
CA PRO A 222 -34.75 15.04 13.56
C PRO A 222 -35.70 13.84 13.55
N THR A 223 -36.20 13.45 14.72
CA THR A 223 -37.11 12.30 14.87
C THR A 223 -38.37 12.38 14.01
N LYS A 224 -38.85 13.58 13.67
CA LYS A 224 -40.06 13.75 12.84
C LYS A 224 -39.83 13.36 11.37
N ILE A 225 -38.59 13.29 10.91
CA ILE A 225 -38.20 12.86 9.55
C ILE A 225 -37.23 11.68 9.62
N TYR A 226 -37.39 10.80 10.62
CA TYR A 226 -36.51 9.66 10.87
C TYR A 226 -36.47 8.66 9.71
N ASP A 227 -37.52 8.65 8.90
CA ASP A 227 -37.74 7.82 7.73
C ASP A 227 -37.29 8.50 6.42
N ALA A 228 -36.56 9.62 6.51
CA ALA A 228 -35.96 10.25 5.34
C ALA A 228 -34.82 9.39 4.77
N GLU A 229 -34.83 9.18 3.45
CA GLU A 229 -33.86 8.36 2.75
C GLU A 229 -32.89 9.19 1.91
N LYS A 230 -31.78 8.58 1.51
CA LYS A 230 -30.81 9.22 0.62
C LYS A 230 -31.51 9.63 -0.68
N GLY A 231 -31.40 10.91 -1.03
CA GLY A 231 -32.05 11.51 -2.20
C GLY A 231 -33.31 12.32 -1.86
N ASP A 232 -33.89 12.16 -0.67
CA ASP A 232 -35.04 12.95 -0.24
C ASP A 232 -34.68 14.45 -0.14
N THR A 233 -35.60 15.31 -0.55
CA THR A 233 -35.50 16.76 -0.34
C THR A 233 -36.13 17.11 1.00
N VAL A 234 -35.35 17.68 1.91
CA VAL A 234 -35.75 18.04 3.27
C VAL A 234 -35.67 19.54 3.50
N GLU A 235 -36.51 20.05 4.38
CA GLU A 235 -36.49 21.42 4.88
C GLU A 235 -36.52 21.41 6.40
N PHE A 236 -35.70 22.27 7.03
CA PHE A 236 -35.68 22.44 8.47
C PHE A 236 -35.06 23.78 8.89
N THR A 237 -35.43 24.26 10.07
CA THR A 237 -34.81 25.43 10.72
C THR A 237 -33.83 24.98 11.78
N ALA A 238 -32.56 25.37 11.69
CA ALA A 238 -31.55 25.06 12.70
C ALA A 238 -30.61 26.26 12.92
N THR A 239 -29.74 26.15 13.93
CA THR A 239 -28.62 27.09 14.11
C THR A 239 -27.38 26.48 13.49
N PHE A 240 -26.75 27.19 12.56
CA PHE A 240 -25.58 26.76 11.80
C PHE A 240 -24.32 27.49 12.27
N GLU A 241 -23.23 26.74 12.39
CA GLU A 241 -21.88 27.23 12.69
C GLU A 241 -20.94 26.67 11.61
N HIS A 242 -20.15 27.52 10.95
CA HIS A 242 -19.18 27.05 9.96
C HIS A 242 -18.15 26.11 10.57
N ALA A 243 -17.60 25.21 9.75
CA ALA A 243 -16.44 24.45 10.15
C ALA A 243 -15.21 25.37 10.29
N LYS A 244 -14.31 25.03 11.22
CA LYS A 244 -13.18 25.88 11.64
C LYS A 244 -12.33 26.44 10.49
N ASP A 245 -12.19 25.67 9.40
CA ASP A 245 -11.35 26.01 8.25
C ASP A 245 -12.08 25.80 6.89
N ASP A 246 -13.42 25.70 6.92
CA ASP A 246 -14.24 25.46 5.73
C ASP A 246 -15.59 26.18 5.82
N ASP A 247 -15.74 27.26 5.04
CA ASP A 247 -16.95 28.05 4.91
C ASP A 247 -18.00 27.41 3.99
N THR A 248 -17.65 26.30 3.31
CA THR A 248 -18.57 25.53 2.45
C THR A 248 -19.30 24.41 3.21
N HIS A 249 -18.95 24.22 4.49
CA HIS A 249 -19.56 23.25 5.39
C HIS A 249 -20.00 23.89 6.71
N ALA A 250 -21.21 23.59 7.17
CA ALA A 250 -21.70 24.04 8.48
C ALA A 250 -22.22 22.88 9.34
N PHE A 251 -21.94 22.96 10.63
CA PHE A 251 -22.57 22.11 11.64
C PHE A 251 -23.85 22.75 12.14
N PHE A 252 -24.93 21.98 12.22
CA PHE A 252 -26.20 22.49 12.73
C PHE A 252 -26.59 21.87 14.06
N LYS A 253 -27.22 22.69 14.91
CA LYS A 253 -27.75 22.30 16.22
C LYS A 253 -29.22 22.69 16.31
N ARG A 254 -29.96 21.90 17.10
CA ARG A 254 -31.38 22.12 17.45
C ARG A 254 -32.28 22.30 16.21
N PRO A 255 -32.33 21.32 15.30
CA PRO A 255 -33.23 21.37 14.16
C PRO A 255 -34.69 21.40 14.63
N SER A 256 -35.49 22.25 14.00
CA SER A 256 -36.89 22.51 14.33
C SER A 256 -37.70 22.64 13.06
N LYS A 257 -39.00 22.34 13.16
CA LYS A 257 -39.94 22.32 12.04
C LYS A 257 -39.47 21.48 10.82
N PRO A 258 -38.90 20.28 11.01
CA PRO A 258 -38.46 19.48 9.88
C PRO A 258 -39.64 18.95 9.06
N SER A 259 -39.46 18.90 7.74
CA SER A 259 -40.40 18.31 6.78
C SER A 259 -39.67 17.72 5.57
N ILE A 260 -40.20 16.62 5.03
CA ILE A 260 -39.78 16.04 3.76
C ILE A 260 -40.66 16.66 2.68
N LEU A 261 -40.03 17.39 1.75
CA LEU A 261 -40.72 18.12 0.67
C LEU A 261 -40.94 17.23 -0.56
N GLN A 262 -39.98 16.37 -0.85
CA GLN A 262 -40.02 15.44 -1.99
C GLN A 262 -39.27 14.17 -1.62
N ARG A 263 -39.86 13.02 -1.93
CA ARG A 263 -39.19 11.71 -1.79
C ARG A 263 -38.33 11.43 -3.01
N ALA A 264 -37.22 10.73 -2.82
CA ALA A 264 -36.46 10.16 -3.93
C ALA A 264 -37.39 9.27 -4.77
N GLU A 265 -37.32 9.40 -6.10
CA GLU A 265 -38.00 8.44 -6.98
C GLU A 265 -37.34 7.08 -6.77
N THR A 266 -38.13 6.10 -6.29
CA THR A 266 -37.66 4.73 -6.11
C THR A 266 -37.25 4.18 -7.48
N ALA A 267 -35.95 4.01 -7.69
CA ALA A 267 -35.40 3.32 -8.85
C ALA A 267 -35.29 1.81 -8.58
#